data_AF-A0A0C3FA38-F1
#
_entry.id   AF-A0A0C3FA38-F1
#
_cell.length_a   1.000
_cell.length_b   1.000
_cell.length_c   1.000
_cell.angle_alpha   90.00
_cell.angle_beta   90.00
_cell.angle_gamma   90.00
#
_symmetry.space_group_name_H-M   'P 1'
#
loop_
_entity.id
_entity.type
_entity.pdbx_description
1 polymer ?
#
loop_
_entity_poly.entity_id
_entity_poly.type
_entity_poly.pdbx_seq_one_letter_code
_entity_poly.pdbx_strand_id
1 'polypeptide(L)'
;RNIMQDCMLVNLSGHAGHWIAINMNIEHLIQYLKFLFAVKGLCSSWDGLADISAAVDYLQKIKNQVGVALRCYGGTKHTTPDTSSLVWKVADKQRHDNDAVKPIVDILAAGEWKIKSASLATFNKKVHTL
;
A
#
# COMPACT_ATOMS: atom_id res chain seq x y z
N ARG A 1 -28.60 -24.45 11.68
CA ARG A 1 -28.45 -24.20 10.23
C ARG A 1 -27.12 -23.47 10.05
N ASN A 2 -26.15 -24.09 9.37
CA ASN A 2 -24.79 -23.57 9.29
C ASN A 2 -24.68 -22.61 8.08
N ILE A 3 -25.03 -21.35 8.31
CA ILE A 3 -25.09 -20.30 7.29
C ILE A 3 -23.75 -20.13 6.57
N MET A 4 -22.63 -20.41 7.25
CA MET A 4 -21.30 -20.39 6.66
C MET A 4 -21.13 -21.46 5.57
N GLN A 5 -21.67 -22.66 5.75
CA GLN A 5 -21.60 -23.73 4.74
C GLN A 5 -22.57 -23.49 3.58
N ASP A 6 -23.76 -22.95 3.86
CA ASP A 6 -24.81 -22.72 2.86
C ASP A 6 -24.44 -21.62 1.84
N CYS A 7 -23.49 -20.74 2.16
CA CYS A 7 -23.04 -19.64 1.30
C CYS A 7 -21.67 -19.87 0.62
N MET A 8 -21.06 -21.06 0.71
CA MET A 8 -19.69 -21.27 0.20
C MET A 8 -19.59 -21.67 -1.27
N LEU A 9 -20.71 -22.01 -1.93
CA LEU A 9 -20.73 -22.48 -3.31
C LEU A 9 -21.49 -21.51 -4.21
N VAL A 10 -20.92 -21.23 -5.37
CA VAL A 10 -21.52 -20.40 -6.43
C VAL A 10 -21.55 -21.18 -7.74
N ASN A 11 -22.65 -21.10 -8.47
CA ASN A 11 -22.74 -21.64 -9.82
C ASN A 11 -22.58 -20.50 -10.83
N LEU A 12 -21.37 -20.36 -11.36
CA LEU A 12 -21.05 -19.33 -12.36
C LEU A 12 -21.56 -19.70 -13.75
N SER A 13 -21.67 -21.00 -14.03
CA SER A 13 -22.01 -21.53 -15.35
C SER A 13 -23.52 -21.56 -15.61
N GLY A 14 -24.34 -21.49 -14.57
CA GLY A 14 -25.78 -21.73 -14.63
C GLY A 14 -26.17 -23.20 -14.86
N HIS A 15 -25.21 -24.12 -15.04
CA HIS A 15 -25.47 -25.54 -15.32
C HIS A 15 -25.63 -26.34 -14.02
N ALA A 16 -26.62 -27.22 -13.96
CA ALA A 16 -26.86 -28.05 -12.79
C ALA A 16 -25.64 -28.94 -12.48
N GLY A 17 -25.21 -28.98 -11.22
CA GLY A 17 -24.05 -29.76 -10.78
C GLY A 17 -22.69 -29.07 -10.94
N HIS A 18 -22.62 -27.92 -11.61
CA HIS A 18 -21.40 -27.12 -11.72
C HIS A 18 -21.35 -26.05 -10.61
N TRP A 19 -20.83 -26.44 -9.45
CA TRP A 19 -20.66 -25.55 -8.30
C TRP A 19 -19.18 -25.39 -8.01
N ILE A 20 -18.75 -24.15 -7.77
CA ILE A 20 -17.38 -23.84 -7.36
C ILE A 20 -17.39 -23.13 -6.02
N ALA A 21 -16.36 -23.35 -5.21
CA ALA A 21 -16.17 -22.61 -3.97
C ALA A 21 -15.98 -21.12 -4.26
N ILE A 22 -16.60 -20.24 -3.47
CA ILE A 22 -16.48 -18.78 -3.62
C ILE A 22 -15.02 -18.32 -3.58
N ASN A 23 -14.20 -18.92 -2.70
CA ASN A 23 -12.77 -18.61 -2.64
C ASN A 23 -12.07 -18.84 -4.00
N MET A 24 -12.40 -19.94 -4.67
CA MET A 24 -11.81 -20.28 -5.96
C MET A 24 -12.36 -19.40 -7.10
N ASN A 25 -13.61 -18.95 -7.00
CA ASN A 25 -14.15 -17.92 -7.89
C ASN A 25 -13.41 -16.56 -7.71
N ILE A 26 -13.13 -16.15 -6.47
CA ILE A 26 -12.36 -14.94 -6.18
C ILE A 26 -10.95 -15.05 -6.76
N GLU A 27 -10.31 -16.21 -6.63
CA GLU A 27 -8.99 -16.47 -7.19
C GLU A 27 -8.98 -16.35 -8.73
N HIS A 28 -9.95 -16.93 -9.43
CA HIS A 28 -10.09 -16.77 -10.87
C HIS A 28 -10.30 -15.30 -11.28
N LEU A 29 -11.15 -14.56 -10.57
CA LEU A 29 -11.36 -13.12 -10.79
C LEU A 29 -10.06 -12.31 -10.63
N ILE A 30 -9.28 -12.59 -9.58
CA ILE A 30 -7.99 -11.93 -9.35
C ILE A 30 -7.01 -12.27 -10.48
N GLN A 31 -6.96 -13.51 -10.93
CA GLN A 31 -6.10 -13.94 -12.03
C GLN A 31 -6.47 -13.22 -13.34
N TYR A 32 -7.76 -13.10 -13.66
CA TYR A 32 -8.22 -12.29 -14.80
C TYR A 32 -7.80 -10.83 -14.68
N LEU A 33 -7.94 -10.24 -13.48
CA LEU A 33 -7.52 -8.86 -13.24
C LEU A 33 -6.02 -8.69 -13.46
N LYS A 34 -5.19 -9.60 -12.93
CA LYS A 34 -3.74 -9.61 -13.12
C LYS A 34 -3.37 -9.73 -14.60
N PHE A 35 -4.03 -10.60 -15.34
CA PHE A 35 -3.82 -10.74 -16.78
C PHE A 35 -4.17 -9.45 -17.52
N LEU A 36 -5.32 -8.84 -17.20
CA LEU A 36 -5.74 -7.55 -17.77
C LEU A 36 -4.71 -6.45 -17.47
N PHE A 37 -4.18 -6.40 -16.24
CA PHE A 37 -3.16 -5.42 -15.85
C PHE A 37 -1.77 -5.70 -16.46
N ALA A 38 -1.41 -6.97 -16.66
CA ALA A 38 -0.16 -7.35 -17.33
C ALA A 38 -0.19 -6.95 -18.82
N VAL A 39 -1.33 -7.15 -19.49
CA VAL A 39 -1.55 -6.67 -20.86
C VAL A 39 -1.52 -5.13 -20.93
N LYS A 40 -1.98 -4.45 -19.86
CA LYS A 40 -1.90 -2.99 -19.74
C LYS A 40 -0.47 -2.43 -19.69
N GLY A 41 0.45 -3.13 -19.03
CA GLY A 41 1.79 -2.60 -18.74
C GLY A 41 2.74 -2.53 -19.94
N LEU A 42 2.49 -3.29 -21.00
CA LEU A 42 3.45 -3.43 -22.11
C LEU A 42 3.08 -2.64 -23.38
N CYS A 43 1.81 -2.24 -23.57
CA CYS A 43 1.34 -1.52 -24.78
C CYS A 43 0.11 -0.58 -24.57
N SER A 44 -0.33 -0.24 -23.35
CA SER A 44 -1.56 0.56 -23.23
C SER A 44 -1.37 2.04 -23.57
N SER A 45 -2.02 2.46 -24.66
CA SER A 45 -2.42 3.86 -24.84
C SER A 45 -3.37 4.28 -23.71
N TRP A 46 -3.35 5.57 -23.38
CA TRP A 46 -4.24 6.16 -22.36
C TRP A 46 -5.74 5.95 -22.66
N ASP A 47 -6.10 5.74 -23.93
CA ASP A 47 -7.48 5.50 -24.36
C ASP A 47 -8.06 4.19 -23.79
N GLY A 48 -7.27 3.11 -23.76
CA GLY A 48 -7.72 1.84 -23.18
C GLY A 48 -7.90 1.91 -21.65
N LEU A 49 -7.23 2.85 -20.98
CA LEU A 49 -7.43 3.09 -19.56
C LEU A 49 -8.77 3.79 -19.31
N ALA A 50 -9.18 4.72 -20.18
CA ALA A 50 -10.46 5.41 -20.09
C ALA A 50 -11.64 4.42 -20.24
N ASP A 51 -11.60 3.54 -21.24
CA ASP A 51 -12.66 2.55 -21.47
C ASP A 51 -12.78 1.56 -20.29
N ILE A 52 -11.66 1.10 -19.74
CA ILE A 52 -11.68 0.20 -18.59
C ILE A 52 -12.12 0.92 -17.31
N SER A 53 -11.76 2.20 -17.14
CA SER A 53 -12.22 2.99 -16.00
C SER A 53 -13.75 3.15 -16.01
N ALA A 54 -14.37 3.32 -17.18
CA ALA A 54 -15.82 3.34 -17.33
C ALA A 54 -16.45 1.98 -16.97
N ALA A 55 -15.78 0.86 -17.29
CA ALA A 55 -16.26 -0.48 -16.93
C ALA A 55 -16.22 -0.77 -15.41
N VAL A 56 -15.34 -0.10 -14.64
CA VAL A 56 -15.23 -0.28 -13.18
C VAL A 56 -16.52 0.11 -12.46
N ASP A 57 -17.18 1.19 -12.88
CA ASP A 57 -18.45 1.64 -12.28
C ASP A 57 -19.56 0.59 -12.42
N TYR A 58 -19.62 -0.07 -13.58
CA TYR A 58 -20.57 -1.16 -13.84
C TYR A 58 -20.23 -2.40 -13.01
N LEU A 59 -18.94 -2.76 -12.93
CA LEU A 59 -18.48 -3.86 -12.07
C LEU A 59 -18.82 -3.62 -10.59
N GLN A 60 -18.73 -2.37 -10.13
CA GLN A 60 -19.06 -2.01 -8.75
C GLN A 60 -20.57 -2.11 -8.48
N LYS A 61 -21.41 -1.75 -9.44
CA LYS A 61 -22.88 -1.95 -9.35
C LYS A 61 -23.24 -3.44 -9.31
N ILE A 62 -22.63 -4.25 -10.17
CA ILE A 62 -22.83 -5.71 -10.20
C ILE A 62 -22.38 -6.34 -8.87
N LYS A 63 -21.21 -5.94 -8.34
CA LYS A 63 -20.73 -6.38 -7.03
C LYS A 63 -21.76 -6.11 -5.93
N ASN A 64 -22.33 -4.91 -5.90
CA ASN A 64 -23.32 -4.54 -4.89
C ASN A 64 -24.61 -5.36 -5.04
N GLN A 65 -25.10 -5.58 -6.27
CA GLN A 65 -26.27 -6.42 -6.54
C GLN A 65 -26.04 -7.88 -6.13
N VAL A 66 -24.87 -8.45 -6.46
CA VAL A 66 -24.49 -9.80 -6.08
C VAL A 66 -24.35 -9.93 -4.55
N GLY A 67 -23.78 -8.92 -3.88
CA GLY A 67 -23.68 -8.90 -2.41
C GLY A 67 -25.04 -8.90 -1.72
N VAL A 68 -26.02 -8.15 -2.27
CA VAL A 68 -27.41 -8.14 -1.79
C VAL A 68 -28.10 -9.49 -2.07
N ALA A 69 -27.94 -10.02 -3.28
CA ALA A 69 -28.59 -11.27 -3.71
C ALA A 69 -28.10 -12.49 -2.92
N LEU A 70 -26.79 -12.57 -2.66
CA LEU A 70 -26.19 -13.67 -1.92
C LEU A 70 -26.35 -13.55 -0.40
N ARG A 71 -26.95 -12.45 0.11
CA ARG A 71 -27.00 -12.12 1.54
C ARG A 71 -25.64 -12.34 2.22
N CYS A 72 -24.55 -12.03 1.50
CA CYS A 72 -23.20 -12.22 2.01
C CYS A 72 -23.10 -11.42 3.32
N TYR A 73 -22.84 -12.12 4.42
CA TYR A 73 -22.67 -11.52 5.73
C TYR A 73 -21.38 -10.70 5.72
N GLY A 74 -21.45 -9.47 5.22
CA GLY A 74 -20.40 -8.49 5.38
C GLY A 74 -20.34 -8.16 6.86
N GLY A 75 -19.25 -8.56 7.52
CA GLY A 75 -19.03 -8.22 8.91
C GLY A 75 -19.22 -6.71 9.08
N THR A 76 -20.33 -6.32 9.71
CA THR A 76 -20.75 -4.91 9.85
C THR A 76 -19.90 -4.16 10.87
N LYS A 77 -18.95 -4.87 11.48
CA LYS A 77 -18.05 -4.38 12.50
C LYS A 77 -16.64 -4.45 11.95
N HIS A 78 -16.23 -3.39 11.27
CA HIS A 78 -14.84 -2.97 11.40
C HIS A 78 -14.66 -2.55 12.86
N THR A 79 -14.42 -3.51 13.74
CA THR A 79 -13.91 -3.19 15.08
C THR A 79 -12.54 -2.58 14.83
N THR A 80 -12.40 -1.29 15.13
CA THR A 80 -11.09 -0.62 15.10
C THR A 80 -10.14 -1.47 15.93
N PRO A 81 -9.08 -2.04 15.33
CA PRO A 81 -8.14 -2.85 16.08
C PRO A 81 -7.53 -1.99 17.18
N ASP A 82 -7.49 -2.49 18.41
CA ASP A 82 -6.85 -1.79 19.51
C ASP A 82 -5.34 -1.71 19.24
N THR A 83 -4.88 -0.52 18.88
CA THR A 83 -3.48 -0.23 18.55
C THR A 83 -2.65 0.12 19.78
N SER A 84 -3.23 0.14 20.99
CA SER A 84 -2.53 0.51 22.22
C SER A 84 -1.26 -0.32 22.45
N SER A 85 -1.34 -1.63 22.20
CA SER A 85 -0.19 -2.54 22.34
C SER A 85 0.91 -2.31 21.28
N LEU A 86 0.56 -1.79 20.10
CA LEU A 86 1.52 -1.46 19.04
C LEU A 86 2.28 -0.17 19.37
N VAL A 87 1.61 0.81 19.99
CA VAL A 87 2.25 2.06 20.45
C VAL A 87 3.37 1.76 21.45
N TRP A 88 3.12 0.87 22.42
CA TRP A 88 4.14 0.47 23.40
C TRP A 88 5.30 -0.31 22.75
N LYS A 89 5.02 -1.21 21.79
CA LYS A 89 6.07 -1.92 21.04
C LYS A 89 6.96 -0.97 20.24
N VAL A 90 6.40 0.09 19.66
CA VAL A 90 7.20 1.11 18.95
C VAL A 90 8.04 1.93 19.93
N ALA A 91 7.46 2.32 21.06
CA ALA A 91 8.17 3.07 22.11
C ALA A 91 9.34 2.28 22.72
N ASP A 92 9.15 0.99 22.99
CA ASP A 92 10.19 0.10 23.52
C ASP A 92 11.29 -0.15 22.49
N LYS A 93 10.94 -0.31 21.20
CA LYS A 93 11.92 -0.44 20.13
C LYS A 93 12.75 0.83 19.96
N GLN A 94 12.14 2.01 20.06
CA GLN A 94 12.85 3.28 20.03
C GLN A 94 13.77 3.46 21.24
N ARG A 95 13.40 2.95 22.43
CA ARG A 95 14.28 2.99 23.61
C ARG A 95 15.51 2.11 23.46
N HIS A 96 15.38 0.93 22.86
CA HIS A 96 16.52 0.01 22.66
C HIS A 96 17.51 0.46 21.57
N ASP A 97 17.08 1.23 20.57
CA ASP A 97 17.98 1.73 19.50
C ASP A 97 18.75 3.01 19.88
N ASN A 98 18.44 3.62 21.04
CA ASN A 98 19.07 4.88 21.46
C ASN A 98 20.40 4.74 22.21
N ASP A 99 20.85 3.51 22.52
CA ASP A 99 22.16 3.28 23.16
C ASP A 99 23.35 3.55 22.21
N ALA A 100 23.08 3.79 20.92
CA ALA A 100 24.10 4.05 19.89
C ALA A 100 23.91 5.40 19.17
N VAL A 101 23.24 6.38 19.78
CA VAL A 101 23.13 7.74 19.20
C VAL A 101 24.51 8.39 19.18
N LYS A 102 25.18 8.32 18.02
CA LYS A 102 26.34 9.18 17.74
C LYS A 102 25.88 10.64 17.86
N PRO A 103 26.56 11.49 18.63
CA PRO A 103 26.20 12.90 18.72
C PRO A 103 26.22 13.50 17.31
N ILE A 104 25.05 13.96 16.86
CA ILE A 104 24.92 14.69 15.60
C ILE A 104 25.61 16.03 15.83
N VAL A 105 26.74 16.22 15.15
CA VAL A 105 27.45 17.51 15.16
C VAL A 105 26.53 18.56 14.56
N ASP A 106 26.40 19.70 15.25
CA ASP A 106 25.73 20.87 14.72
C ASP A 106 26.45 21.36 13.45
N ILE A 107 25.81 21.11 12.30
CA ILE A 107 26.35 21.38 10.97
C ILE A 107 26.52 22.90 10.76
N LEU A 108 25.68 23.73 11.40
CA LEU A 108 25.79 25.19 11.31
C LEU A 108 27.02 25.69 12.07
N ALA A 109 27.20 25.24 13.31
CA ALA A 109 28.38 25.60 14.11
C ALA A 109 29.68 25.10 13.45
N ALA A 110 29.69 23.87 12.93
CA ALA A 110 30.84 23.29 12.23
C ALA A 110 31.14 24.04 10.92
N GLY A 111 30.10 24.42 10.17
CA GLY A 111 30.22 25.20 8.94
C GLY A 111 30.78 26.61 9.20
N GLU A 112 30.26 27.30 10.20
CA GLU A 112 30.71 28.63 10.61
C GLU A 112 32.19 28.61 11.02
N TRP A 113 32.58 27.66 11.86
CA TRP A 113 33.98 27.50 12.26
C TRP A 113 34.91 27.25 11.06
N LYS A 114 34.48 26.41 10.12
CA LYS A 114 35.28 26.07 8.93
C LYS A 114 35.44 27.26 7.99
N ILE A 115 34.40 28.07 7.81
CA ILE A 115 34.46 29.30 7.00
C ILE A 115 35.36 30.33 7.67
N LYS A 116 35.25 30.54 8.99
CA LYS A 116 36.10 31.47 9.73
C LYS A 116 37.57 31.05 9.73
N SER A 117 37.86 29.76 9.91
CA SER A 117 39.23 29.24 9.94
C SER A 117 39.89 29.16 8.56
N ALA A 118 39.14 28.81 7.51
CA ALA A 118 39.69 28.68 6.16
C ALA A 118 39.84 30.03 5.43
N SER A 119 38.94 31.00 5.67
CA SER A 119 38.90 32.23 4.87
C SER A 119 40.09 33.15 5.11
N LEU A 120 40.47 33.41 6.37
CA LEU A 120 41.53 34.39 6.67
C LEU A 120 42.93 33.88 6.28
N ALA A 121 43.25 32.62 6.55
CA ALA A 121 44.55 32.04 6.20
C ALA A 121 44.73 31.89 4.68
N THR A 122 43.66 31.54 3.96
CA THR A 122 43.69 31.41 2.49
C THR A 122 43.71 32.77 1.81
N PHE A 123 42.99 33.75 2.35
CA PHE A 123 43.00 35.14 1.89
C PHE A 123 44.39 35.76 2.06
N ASN A 124 45.00 35.66 3.25
CA ASN A 124 46.33 36.22 3.50
C ASN A 124 47.40 35.62 2.59
N LYS A 125 47.34 34.31 2.32
CA LYS A 125 48.25 33.67 1.34
C LYS A 125 48.11 34.26 -0.06
N LYS A 126 46.88 34.50 -0.53
CA LYS A 126 46.65 35.10 -1.86
C LYS A 126 47.12 36.56 -1.94
N VAL A 127 46.94 37.33 -0.88
CA VAL A 127 47.39 38.73 -0.80
C VAL A 127 48.92 38.81 -0.83
N HIS A 128 49.64 37.88 -0.22
CA HIS A 128 51.12 37.86 -0.25
C HIS A 128 51.73 37.33 -1.56
N THR A 129 50.92 36.73 -2.44
CA THR A 129 51.36 36.24 -3.76
C THR A 129 51.02 37.19 -4.92
N LEU A 130 50.39 38.34 -4.63
CA LEU A 130 50.21 39.46 -5.55
C LEU A 130 51.32 40.50 -5.32
#